data_AF-A1ZWP0-F1
#
_entry.id   AF-A1ZWP0-F1
#
_cell.length_a   1.000
_cell.length_b   1.000
_cell.length_c   1.000
_cell.angle_alpha   90.00
_cell.angle_beta   90.00
_cell.angle_gamma   90.00
#
_symmetry.space_group_name_H-M   'P 1'
#
loop_
_entity.id
_entity.type
_entity.pdbx_description
1 polymer ?
#
loop_
_entity_poly.entity_id
_entity_poly.type
_entity_poly.pdbx_seq_one_letter_code
_entity_poly.pdbx_strand_id
1 'polypeptide(L)'
;MLSNLYPFWRFGMFAEPVKSQVQTEQFRVYCKDVQGKTHYFSPQSIGFDENQFLYIARNYYYKSQTVFFLKAVSSIYFRQSPRLEFKTWQLYKIVVTKKLNNLHQVSKDSSLVETYTPDAP
;
A
#
# COMPACT_ATOMS: atom_id res chain seq x y z
N MET A 1 4.60 -50.40 32.10
CA MET A 1 4.23 -50.38 30.67
C MET A 1 2.71 -50.48 30.63
N LEU A 2 1.89 -49.58 30.10
CA LEU A 2 1.97 -48.52 29.09
C LEU A 2 1.72 -47.12 29.73
N SER A 3 2.61 -46.12 29.65
CA SER A 3 2.71 -45.12 28.57
C SER A 3 1.36 -44.52 28.14
N ASN A 4 0.99 -43.35 28.65
CA ASN A 4 1.23 -42.06 27.96
C ASN A 4 0.62 -41.96 26.55
N LEU A 5 -0.69 -42.15 26.41
CA LEU A 5 -1.39 -41.75 25.19
C LEU A 5 -2.68 -41.04 25.56
N TYR A 6 -2.61 -39.70 25.74
CA TYR A 6 -3.66 -38.78 25.30
C TYR A 6 -3.19 -37.32 25.45
N PRO A 7 -2.48 -36.73 24.46
CA PRO A 7 -2.19 -35.30 24.44
C PRO A 7 -3.05 -34.59 23.37
N PHE A 8 -4.35 -34.87 23.30
CA PHE A 8 -5.24 -34.15 22.35
C PHE A 8 -6.05 -33.01 22.99
N TRP A 9 -5.82 -32.72 24.27
CA TRP A 9 -6.45 -31.60 25.00
C TRP A 9 -5.53 -30.39 25.19
N ARG A 10 -4.65 -30.13 24.21
CA ARG A 10 -3.79 -28.92 24.17
C ARG A 10 -4.17 -27.91 23.09
N PHE A 11 -5.37 -28.00 22.51
CA PHE A 11 -5.86 -27.01 21.54
C PHE A 11 -6.74 -25.91 22.16
N GLY A 12 -6.95 -25.91 23.47
CA GLY A 12 -7.54 -24.78 24.18
C GLY A 12 -6.44 -23.99 24.87
N MET A 13 -6.03 -22.85 24.31
CA MET A 13 -5.40 -21.68 24.98
C MET A 13 -4.54 -20.81 24.04
N PHE A 14 -4.67 -20.94 22.72
CA PHE A 14 -4.24 -19.87 21.80
C PHE A 14 -5.44 -19.09 21.28
N ALA A 15 -6.28 -18.59 22.18
CA ALA A 15 -7.05 -17.40 21.83
C ALA A 15 -6.04 -16.26 21.78
N GLU A 16 -5.57 -15.89 20.59
CA GLU A 16 -4.78 -14.67 20.44
C GLU A 16 -5.53 -13.55 21.16
N PRO A 17 -4.85 -12.74 22.00
CA PRO A 17 -5.51 -11.63 22.68
C PRO A 17 -6.20 -10.79 21.60
N VAL A 18 -7.51 -10.54 21.78
CA VAL A 18 -8.30 -9.75 20.83
C VAL A 18 -7.60 -8.41 20.69
N LYS A 19 -6.88 -8.21 19.57
CA LYS A 19 -6.14 -6.98 19.32
C LYS A 19 -7.14 -5.85 19.41
N SER A 20 -7.00 -4.96 20.40
CA SER A 20 -7.91 -3.82 20.63
C SER A 20 -7.81 -2.75 19.53
N GLN A 21 -6.87 -2.93 18.60
CA GLN A 21 -6.54 -2.01 17.54
C GLN A 21 -6.30 -2.79 16.24
N VAL A 22 -7.00 -2.40 15.18
CA VAL A 22 -6.75 -2.87 13.82
C VAL A 22 -5.90 -1.82 13.12
N GLN A 23 -4.72 -2.21 12.67
CA GLN A 23 -3.88 -1.40 11.80
C GLN A 23 -4.00 -1.92 10.38
N THR A 24 -4.32 -1.02 9.46
CA THR A 24 -4.45 -1.32 8.03
C THR A 24 -3.51 -0.42 7.27
N GLU A 25 -2.63 -1.02 6.49
CA GLU A 25 -1.73 -0.29 5.60
C GLU A 25 -2.37 -0.16 4.22
N GLN A 26 -2.29 1.04 3.66
CA GLN A 26 -2.72 1.37 2.31
C GLN A 26 -1.57 2.08 1.61
N PHE A 27 -1.48 1.90 0.30
CA PHE A 27 -0.48 2.57 -0.53
C PHE A 27 -1.19 3.51 -1.50
N ARG A 28 -0.65 4.69 -1.75
CA ARG A 28 -1.22 5.61 -2.74
C ARG A 28 -0.13 6.25 -3.57
N VAL A 29 -0.41 6.40 -4.85
CA VAL A 29 0.47 7.09 -5.77
C VAL A 29 -0.10 8.48 -6.04
N TYR A 30 0.76 9.48 -5.96
CA TYR A 30 0.46 10.85 -6.34
C TYR A 30 1.43 11.28 -7.43
N CYS A 31 0.94 12.03 -8.40
CA CYS A 31 1.75 12.63 -9.45
C CYS A 31 1.72 14.15 -9.32
N LYS A 32 2.85 14.82 -9.59
CA LYS A 32 2.89 16.28 -9.72
C LYS A 32 3.03 16.68 -11.18
N ASP A 33 2.17 17.59 -11.58
CA ASP A 33 2.18 18.20 -12.90
C ASP A 33 3.36 19.17 -13.07
N VAL A 34 3.59 19.64 -14.30
CA VAL A 34 4.57 20.68 -14.65
C VAL A 34 4.38 21.94 -13.81
N GLN A 35 3.12 22.26 -13.48
CA GLN A 35 2.71 23.39 -12.65
C GLN A 35 2.89 23.15 -11.14
N GLY A 36 3.37 21.97 -10.73
CA GLY A 36 3.59 21.60 -9.32
C GLY A 36 2.33 21.18 -8.57
N LYS A 37 1.17 21.14 -9.24
CA LYS A 37 -0.09 20.66 -8.65
C LYS A 37 -0.01 19.15 -8.43
N THR A 38 -0.42 18.70 -7.24
CA THR A 38 -0.43 17.28 -6.88
C THR A 38 -1.78 16.66 -7.24
N HIS A 39 -1.74 15.54 -7.94
CA HIS A 39 -2.91 14.78 -8.39
C HIS A 39 -2.84 13.36 -7.82
N TYR A 40 -3.99 12.84 -7.40
CA TYR A 40 -4.10 11.43 -7.04
C TYR A 40 -4.07 10.59 -8.31
N PHE A 41 -3.21 9.58 -8.33
CA PHE A 41 -3.17 8.61 -9.42
C PHE A 41 -4.21 7.51 -9.15
N SER A 42 -5.21 7.43 -10.03
CA SER A 42 -6.20 6.36 -10.02
C SER A 42 -5.68 5.18 -10.86
N PRO A 43 -5.50 3.97 -10.27
CA PRO A 43 -5.07 2.78 -11.01
C PRO A 43 -5.99 2.39 -12.17
N GLN A 44 -7.27 2.74 -12.06
CA GLN A 44 -8.26 2.52 -13.10
C GLN A 44 -7.91 3.29 -14.39
N SER A 45 -7.20 4.42 -14.29
CA SER A 45 -6.72 5.17 -15.46
C SER A 45 -5.73 4.40 -16.34
N ILE A 46 -5.08 3.37 -15.78
CA ILE A 46 -4.17 2.47 -16.51
C ILE A 46 -4.77 1.07 -16.75
N GLY A 47 -6.05 0.88 -16.41
CA GLY A 47 -6.75 -0.41 -16.56
C GLY A 47 -6.52 -1.40 -15.42
N PHE A 48 -6.03 -0.96 -14.25
CA PHE A 48 -5.85 -1.82 -13.09
C PHE A 48 -6.99 -1.70 -12.09
N ASP A 49 -7.39 -2.83 -11.50
CA ASP A 49 -8.22 -2.83 -10.29
C ASP A 49 -7.43 -2.23 -9.11
N GLU A 50 -8.13 -1.47 -8.27
CA GLU A 50 -7.51 -0.76 -7.16
C GLU A 50 -6.89 -1.72 -6.14
N ASN A 51 -7.58 -2.80 -5.78
CA ASN A 51 -7.06 -3.75 -4.79
C ASN A 51 -5.84 -4.49 -5.32
N GLN A 52 -5.87 -4.89 -6.59
CA GLN A 52 -4.71 -5.52 -7.25
C GLN A 52 -3.51 -4.58 -7.28
N PHE A 53 -3.72 -3.32 -7.68
CA PHE A 53 -2.66 -2.32 -7.71
C PHE A 53 -2.07 -2.08 -6.32
N LEU A 54 -2.92 -1.96 -5.29
CA LEU A 54 -2.48 -1.79 -3.90
C LEU A 54 -1.64 -2.97 -3.42
N TYR A 55 -2.04 -4.20 -3.76
CA TYR A 55 -1.29 -5.40 -3.43
C TYR A 55 0.10 -5.40 -4.09
N ILE A 56 0.17 -5.03 -5.36
CA ILE A 56 1.43 -4.93 -6.10
C ILE A 56 2.33 -3.85 -5.48
N ALA A 57 1.80 -2.65 -5.24
CA ALA A 57 2.55 -1.54 -4.62
C ALA A 57 3.13 -1.96 -3.26
N ARG A 58 2.35 -2.65 -2.43
CA ARG A 58 2.79 -3.19 -1.14
C ARG A 58 3.91 -4.20 -1.29
N ASN A 59 3.80 -5.13 -2.24
CA ASN A 59 4.81 -6.14 -2.51
C ASN A 59 6.16 -5.50 -2.93
N TYR A 60 6.12 -4.51 -3.84
CA TYR A 60 7.32 -3.78 -4.26
C TYR A 60 7.92 -2.94 -3.13
N TYR A 61 7.09 -2.37 -2.26
CA TYR A 61 7.56 -1.68 -1.05
C TYR A 61 8.38 -2.59 -0.14
N TYR A 62 7.87 -3.77 0.22
CA TYR A 62 8.60 -4.69 1.10
C TYR A 62 9.84 -5.32 0.47
N LYS A 63 9.92 -5.31 -0.86
CA LYS A 63 11.11 -5.74 -1.61
C LYS A 63 12.13 -4.63 -1.79
N SER A 64 11.88 -3.41 -1.29
CA SER A 64 12.71 -2.22 -1.51
C SER A 64 12.90 -1.90 -3.00
N GLN A 65 11.87 -2.17 -3.81
CA GLN A 65 11.88 -1.98 -5.28
C GLN A 65 10.84 -0.93 -5.73
N THR A 66 10.56 0.04 -4.86
CA THR A 66 9.58 1.14 -5.07
C THR A 66 9.89 1.99 -6.28
N VAL A 67 11.17 2.30 -6.54
CA VAL A 67 11.60 3.07 -7.71
C VAL A 67 11.26 2.35 -9.01
N PHE A 68 11.54 1.04 -9.09
CA PHE A 68 11.21 0.23 -10.26
C PHE A 68 9.71 0.20 -10.50
N PHE A 69 8.92 0.06 -9.44
CA PHE A 69 7.46 0.12 -9.50
C PHE A 69 6.98 1.48 -10.06
N LEU A 70 7.47 2.60 -9.52
CA LEU A 70 7.08 3.94 -10.00
C LEU A 70 7.50 4.19 -11.46
N LYS A 71 8.66 3.68 -11.87
CA LYS A 71 9.10 3.71 -13.27
C LYS A 71 8.16 2.91 -14.19
N ALA A 72 7.77 1.70 -13.77
CA ALA A 72 6.82 0.90 -14.52
C ALA A 72 5.45 1.60 -14.64
N VAL A 73 4.90 2.11 -13.54
CA VAL A 73 3.61 2.81 -13.53
C VAL A 73 3.64 4.06 -14.42
N SER A 74 4.67 4.90 -14.29
CA SER A 74 4.80 6.10 -15.11
C SER A 74 4.90 5.78 -16.60
N SER A 75 5.72 4.79 -16.99
CA SER A 75 5.84 4.38 -18.40
C SER A 75 4.53 3.86 -19.00
N ILE A 76 3.75 3.09 -18.25
CA ILE A 76 2.42 2.61 -18.69
C ILE A 76 1.48 3.79 -18.85
N TYR A 77 1.48 4.72 -17.89
CA TYR A 77 0.63 5.90 -17.94
C TYR A 77 0.94 6.79 -19.15
N PHE A 78 2.22 7.10 -19.41
CA PHE A 78 2.62 7.91 -20.56
C PHE A 78 2.22 7.27 -21.89
N ARG A 79 2.26 5.94 -21.98
CA ARG A 79 1.80 5.22 -23.18
C ARG A 79 0.29 5.38 -23.42
N GLN A 80 -0.51 5.44 -22.36
CA GLN A 80 -1.97 5.56 -22.47
C GLN A 80 -2.46 7.01 -22.56
N SER A 81 -1.77 7.94 -21.92
CA SER A 81 -2.15 9.36 -21.82
C SER A 81 -0.97 10.29 -22.16
N PRO A 82 -0.58 10.40 -23.44
CA PRO A 82 0.59 11.19 -23.86
C PRO A 82 0.42 12.71 -23.70
N ARG A 83 -0.77 13.19 -23.31
CA ARG A 83 -1.08 14.63 -23.19
C ARG A 83 -0.79 15.22 -21.80
N LEU A 84 -0.61 14.37 -20.78
CA LEU A 84 -0.41 14.80 -19.39
C LEU A 84 1.03 14.50 -18.98
N GLU A 85 1.85 15.54 -18.89
CA GLU A 85 3.24 15.44 -18.50
C GLU A 85 3.40 15.59 -16.98
N PHE A 86 3.47 14.46 -16.27
CA PHE A 86 3.80 14.48 -14.85
C PHE A 86 5.32 14.46 -14.64
N LYS A 87 5.84 15.46 -13.93
CA LYS A 87 7.28 15.58 -13.61
C LYS A 87 7.73 14.65 -12.52
N THR A 88 6.86 14.37 -11.54
CA THR A 88 7.24 13.58 -10.37
C THR A 88 6.13 12.63 -9.98
N TRP A 89 6.52 11.43 -9.58
CA TRP A 89 5.67 10.35 -9.10
C TRP A 89 6.08 10.04 -7.67
N GLN A 90 5.11 9.97 -6.76
CA GLN A 90 5.37 9.82 -5.34
C GLN A 90 4.51 8.69 -4.78
N LEU A 91 5.15 7.74 -4.10
CA LEU A 91 4.47 6.67 -3.38
C LEU A 91 4.32 7.08 -1.91
N TYR A 92 3.12 6.97 -1.39
CA TYR A 92 2.80 7.19 0.01
C TYR A 92 2.33 5.89 0.65
N LYS A 93 2.79 5.64 1.88
CA LYS A 93 2.25 4.63 2.77
C LYS A 93 1.33 5.32 3.75
N ILE A 94 0.11 4.84 3.83
CA ILE A 94 -0.94 5.34 4.70
C ILE A 94 -1.26 4.25 5.71
N VAL A 95 -1.02 4.52 6.99
CA VAL A 95 -1.37 3.62 8.08
C VAL A 95 -2.64 4.12 8.72
N VAL A 96 -3.70 3.31 8.61
CA VAL A 96 -4.99 3.58 9.21
C VAL A 96 -5.12 2.73 10.46
N THR A 97 -5.14 3.41 11.60
CA THR A 97 -5.32 2.81 12.92
C THR A 97 -6.76 2.99 13.37
N LYS A 98 -7.48 1.89 13.62
CA LYS A 98 -8.83 1.89 14.19
C LYS A 98 -8.80 1.22 15.56
N LYS A 99 -9.27 1.91 16.60
CA LYS A 99 -9.48 1.31 17.93
C LYS A 99 -10.85 0.63 17.96
N LEU A 100 -10.90 -0.66 18.28
CA LEU A 100 -12.14 -1.46 18.29
C LEU A 100 -13.12 -1.03 19.38
N ASN A 101 -12.63 -0.49 20.49
CA ASN A 101 -13.47 -0.04 21.60
C ASN A 101 -14.11 1.33 21.36
N ASN A 102 -13.72 2.05 20.29
CA ASN A 102 -14.24 3.35 19.91
C ASN A 102 -14.12 3.53 18.39
N LEU A 103 -15.12 3.06 17.65
CA LEU A 103 -15.18 3.12 16.17
C LEU A 103 -15.05 4.54 15.60
N HIS A 104 -15.23 5.57 16.43
CA HIS A 104 -15.09 6.99 16.07
C HIS A 104 -13.64 7.51 16.12
N GLN A 105 -12.70 6.80 16.76
CA GLN A 105 -11.28 7.18 16.77
C GLN A 105 -10.51 6.46 15.66
N VAL A 106 -10.41 7.13 14.50
CA VAL A 106 -9.58 6.69 13.36
C VAL A 106 -8.39 7.63 13.24
N SER A 107 -7.18 7.12 13.43
CA SER A 107 -5.94 7.86 13.11
C SER A 107 -5.47 7.48 11.71
N LYS A 108 -5.05 8.46 10.91
CA LYS A 108 -4.48 8.27 9.59
C LYS A 108 -3.12 8.94 9.53
N ASP A 109 -2.07 8.13 9.45
CA ASP A 109 -0.71 8.61 9.30
C ASP A 109 -0.26 8.35 7.87
N SER A 110 0.17 9.40 7.16
CA SER A 110 0.68 9.29 5.79
C SER A 110 2.18 9.62 5.77
N SER A 111 2.99 8.67 5.32
CA SER A 111 4.43 8.85 5.15
C SER A 111 4.80 8.76 3.67
N LEU A 112 5.60 9.71 3.19
CA LEU A 112 6.23 9.60 1.88
C LEU A 112 7.21 8.43 1.91
N VAL A 113 7.06 7.51 0.96
CA VAL A 113 7.91 6.32 0.83
C VAL A 113 9.01 6.58 -0.17
N GLU A 114 8.63 7.03 -1.36
CA GLU A 114 9.54 7.17 -2.49
C GLU A 114 9.11 8.31 -3.40
N THR A 115 10.07 9.00 -4.00
CA THR A 115 9.83 9.95 -5.09
C THR A 115 10.65 9.53 -6.30
N TYR A 116 9.98 9.44 -7.44
CA TYR A 116 10.59 9.15 -8.74
C TYR A 116 10.33 10.31 -9.69
N THR A 117 11.38 10.82 -10.30
CA THR A 117 11.31 11.80 -11.38
C THR A 117 11.71 11.09 -12.67
N PRO A 118 10.81 10.97 -13.67
CA PRO A 118 11.20 10.44 -14.97
C PRO A 118 12.27 11.34 -15.57
N ASP A 119 13.35 10.76 -16.07
CA ASP A 119 14.32 11.50 -16.88
C ASP A 119 13.58 12.00 -18.13
N ALA A 120 13.79 13.27 -18.48
CA ALA A 120 13.26 13.82 -19.72
C ALA A 120 13.80 12.97 -20.90
N PRO A 121 12.96 12.63 -21.90
CA PRO A 121 13.41 11.90 -23.07
C PRO A 121 14.50 12.64 -23.85
#